data_AF-A0A450VME1-F1
#
_entry.id   AF-A0A450VME1-F1
#
_cell.length_a   1.000
_cell.length_b   1.000
_cell.length_c   1.000
_cell.angle_alpha   90.00
_cell.angle_beta   90.00
_cell.angle_gamma   90.00
#
_symmetry.space_group_name_H-M   'P 1'
#
loop_
_entity.id
_entity.type
_entity.pdbx_description
1 polymer ?
#
loop_
_entity_poly.entity_id
_entity_poly.type
_entity_poly.pdbx_seq_one_letter_code
_entity_poly.pdbx_strand_id
1 'polypeptide(L)'
;GIYLAFGKGDRATLIDERLYLPEVWIDDQARCLEAGVPKEELVFGIKQELAFEMVCHAKGLGVRYNQVGYDSFWLLLDSKLMFRN
;
A
#
# COMPACT_ATOMS: atom_id res chain seq x y z
N GLY A 1 -2.20 2.08 -7.09
CA GLY A 1 -2.42 1.32 -5.85
C GLY A 1 -1.11 1.14 -5.10
N ILE A 2 -1.20 0.51 -3.93
CA ILE A 2 -0.10 0.02 -3.11
C ILE A 2 -0.22 -1.50 -3.06
N TYR A 3 0.92 -2.20 -3.12
CA TYR A 3 0.96 -3.66 -3.20
C TYR A 3 1.92 -4.19 -2.14
N LEU A 4 1.53 -5.24 -1.43
CA LEU A 4 2.38 -5.95 -0.48
C LEU A 4 2.62 -7.37 -0.98
N ALA A 5 3.89 -7.69 -1.19
CA ALA A 5 4.33 -9.04 -1.52
C ALA A 5 5.08 -9.68 -0.35
N PHE A 6 4.81 -10.97 -0.12
CA PHE A 6 5.57 -11.79 0.81
C PHE A 6 6.62 -12.59 0.05
N GLY A 7 7.90 -12.39 0.40
CA GLY A 7 9.03 -13.08 -0.20
C GLY A 7 9.63 -14.16 0.70
N LYS A 8 10.00 -15.31 0.13
CA LYS A 8 10.79 -16.36 0.79
C LYS A 8 11.74 -17.01 -0.22
N GLY A 9 13.04 -16.74 -0.06
CA GLY A 9 14.06 -17.23 -0.99
C GLY A 9 13.89 -16.59 -2.38
N ASP A 10 13.74 -17.43 -3.40
CA ASP A 10 13.51 -17.05 -4.80
C ASP A 10 12.02 -16.89 -5.17
N ARG A 11 11.11 -17.00 -4.18
CA ARG A 11 9.66 -16.93 -4.39
C ARG A 11 9.09 -15.67 -3.77
N ALA A 12 8.08 -15.10 -4.44
CA ALA A 12 7.25 -14.05 -3.89
C ALA A 12 5.79 -14.29 -4.27
N THR A 13 4.87 -13.86 -3.42
CA THR A 13 3.43 -13.83 -3.72
C THR A 13 2.84 -12.51 -3.24
N LEU A 14 1.90 -11.96 -4.00
CA LEU A 14 1.08 -10.84 -3.53
C LEU A 14 0.19 -11.33 -2.39
N ILE A 15 0.10 -10.55 -1.30
CA ILE A 15 -0.71 -10.90 -0.13
C ILE A 15 -1.69 -9.80 0.28
N ASP A 16 -1.52 -8.58 -0.21
CA ASP A 16 -2.44 -7.46 0.03
C ASP A 16 -2.27 -6.43 -1.11
N GLU A 17 -3.37 -5.77 -1.46
CA GLU A 17 -3.42 -4.68 -2.43
C GLU A 17 -4.42 -3.62 -1.97
N ARG A 18 -4.07 -2.35 -2.16
CA ARG A 18 -4.94 -1.23 -1.79
C ARG A 18 -4.98 -0.18 -2.88
N LEU A 19 -6.15 0.41 -3.07
CA LEU A 19 -6.28 1.56 -3.95
C LEU A 19 -5.58 2.76 -3.31
N TYR A 20 -4.86 3.52 -4.12
CA TYR A 20 -4.33 4.82 -3.73
C TYR A 20 -4.81 5.81 -4.77
N LEU A 21 -5.51 6.84 -4.32
CA LEU A 21 -5.96 7.96 -5.14
C LEU A 21 -5.17 9.19 -4.70
N PRO A 22 -4.51 9.91 -5.64
CA PRO A 22 -3.97 11.23 -5.32
C PRO A 22 -5.12 12.22 -5.06
N GLU A 23 -4.83 13.30 -4.32
CA GLU A 23 -5.80 14.33 -3.94
C GLU A 23 -6.63 14.84 -5.15
N VAL A 24 -5.96 15.12 -6.27
CA VAL A 24 -6.61 15.58 -7.51
C VAL A 24 -7.63 14.61 -8.11
N TRP A 25 -7.57 13.31 -7.77
CA TRP A 25 -8.60 12.35 -8.16
C TRP A 25 -9.77 12.38 -7.17
N ILE A 26 -9.49 12.49 -5.88
CA ILE A 26 -10.53 12.54 -4.84
C ILE A 26 -11.41 13.78 -5.00
N ASP A 27 -10.81 14.90 -5.40
CA ASP A 27 -11.52 16.14 -5.72
C ASP A 27 -12.41 16.01 -6.98
N ASP A 28 -12.14 15.03 -7.84
CA ASP A 28 -12.92 14.73 -9.05
C ASP A 28 -13.66 13.39 -8.90
N GLN A 29 -14.69 13.41 -8.06
CA GLN A 29 -15.51 12.23 -7.80
C GLN A 29 -16.21 11.71 -9.06
N ALA A 30 -16.58 12.60 -9.99
CA ALA A 30 -17.24 12.21 -11.24
C ALA A 30 -16.32 11.32 -12.07
N ARG A 31 -15.06 11.74 -12.25
CA ARG A 31 -14.01 10.95 -12.90
C ARG A 31 -13.78 9.62 -12.18
N CYS A 32 -13.74 9.61 -10.85
CA CYS A 32 -13.54 8.37 -10.09
C CYS A 32 -14.68 7.37 -10.29
N LEU A 33 -15.94 7.85 -10.27
CA LEU A 33 -17.11 7.02 -10.49
C LEU A 33 -17.17 6.47 -11.92
N GLU A 34 -16.82 7.29 -12.92
CA GLU A 34 -16.68 6.84 -14.32
C GLU A 34 -15.60 5.76 -14.45
N ALA A 35 -14.50 5.90 -13.72
CA ALA A 35 -13.44 4.90 -13.65
C ALA A 35 -13.81 3.64 -12.82
N GLY A 36 -15.01 3.60 -12.23
CA GLY A 36 -15.50 2.45 -11.46
C GLY A 36 -14.93 2.34 -10.05
N VAL A 37 -14.40 3.42 -9.48
CA VAL A 37 -13.90 3.44 -8.11
C VAL A 37 -15.08 3.33 -7.12
N PRO A 38 -15.08 2.35 -6.19
CA PRO A 38 -16.10 2.25 -5.15
C PRO A 38 -16.14 3.51 -4.30
N LYS A 39 -17.33 3.94 -3.86
CA LYS A 39 -17.49 5.19 -3.09
C LYS A 39 -16.74 5.14 -1.76
N GLU A 40 -16.63 3.96 -1.19
CA GLU A 40 -15.95 3.69 0.08
C GLU A 40 -14.42 3.86 -0.05
N GLU A 41 -13.88 3.78 -1.26
CA GLU A 41 -12.45 3.92 -1.58
C GLU A 41 -12.07 5.37 -1.98
N LEU A 42 -13.04 6.30 -2.02
CA LEU A 42 -12.81 7.73 -2.30
C LEU A 42 -12.28 8.48 -1.06
N VAL A 43 -11.24 7.93 -0.44
CA VAL A 43 -10.63 8.49 0.77
C VAL A 43 -9.19 8.86 0.49
N PHE A 44 -8.75 10.02 0.96
CA PHE A 44 -7.35 10.40 0.92
C PHE A 44 -6.56 9.50 1.86
N GLY A 45 -5.54 8.84 1.32
CA GLY A 45 -4.60 8.05 2.10
C GLY A 45 -3.17 8.41 1.73
N ILE A 46 -2.31 8.64 2.72
CA ILE A 46 -0.88 8.78 2.49
C ILE A 46 -0.32 7.40 2.14
N LYS A 47 0.45 7.31 1.05
CA LYS A 47 0.98 6.01 0.55
C LYS A 47 1.70 5.21 1.63
N GLN A 48 2.51 5.91 2.45
CA GLN A 48 3.26 5.29 3.54
C GLN A 48 2.35 4.72 4.63
N GLU A 49 1.25 5.40 4.96
CA GLU A 49 0.29 4.95 5.95
C GLU A 49 -0.46 3.71 5.46
N LEU A 50 -0.93 3.73 4.21
CA LEU A 50 -1.55 2.56 3.58
C LEU A 50 -0.61 1.35 3.57
N ALA A 51 0.66 1.54 3.19
CA ALA A 51 1.66 0.47 3.21
C ALA A 51 1.90 -0.08 4.63
N PHE A 52 1.97 0.81 5.63
CA PHE A 52 2.13 0.41 7.04
C PHE A 52 0.93 -0.40 7.53
N GLU A 53 -0.29 0.03 7.21
CA GLU A 53 -1.51 -0.69 7.56
C GLU A 53 -1.56 -2.09 6.91
N MET A 54 -1.10 -2.25 5.67
CA MET A 54 -0.99 -3.57 5.03
C MET A 54 -0.04 -4.50 5.79
N VAL A 55 1.10 -3.99 6.27
CA VAL A 55 2.05 -4.77 7.08
C VAL A 55 1.44 -5.16 8.42
N CYS A 56 0.77 -4.22 9.10
CA CYS A 56 0.06 -4.49 10.35
C CYS A 56 -1.06 -5.52 10.18
N HIS A 57 -1.83 -5.40 9.09
CA HIS A 57 -2.88 -6.34 8.72
C HIS A 57 -2.31 -7.75 8.51
N ALA A 58 -1.26 -7.89 7.70
CA ALA A 58 -0.58 -9.16 7.48
C ALA A 58 -0.05 -9.77 8.79
N LYS A 59 0.54 -8.95 9.68
CA LYS A 59 0.97 -9.40 11.01
C LYS A 59 -0.21 -9.90 11.86
N GLY A 60 -1.34 -9.20 11.83
CA GLY A 60 -2.58 -9.60 12.50
C GLY A 60 -3.13 -10.94 12.00
N LEU A 61 -2.94 -11.25 10.72
CA LEU A 61 -3.26 -12.56 10.12
C LEU A 61 -2.22 -13.66 10.43
N GLY A 62 -1.18 -13.35 11.21
CA GLY A 62 -0.14 -14.31 11.60
C GLY A 62 1.01 -14.45 10.60
N VAL A 63 1.11 -13.58 9.60
CA VAL A 63 2.26 -13.56 8.68
C VAL A 63 3.52 -13.18 9.46
N ARG A 64 4.53 -14.05 9.40
CA ARG A 64 5.84 -13.83 10.04
C ARG A 64 6.87 -13.42 9.00
N TYR A 65 7.57 -12.33 9.27
CA TYR A 65 8.61 -11.79 8.42
C TYR A 65 9.79 -11.31 9.27
N ASN A 66 10.98 -11.27 8.67
CA ASN A 66 12.20 -10.80 9.31
C ASN A 66 12.54 -9.36 8.92
N GLN A 67 12.06 -8.93 7.76
CA GLN A 67 12.34 -7.62 7.18
C GLN A 67 11.15 -7.18 6.33
N VAL A 68 10.95 -5.87 6.29
CA VAL A 68 10.04 -5.20 5.35
C VAL A 68 10.87 -4.21 4.55
N GLY A 69 10.60 -4.15 3.25
CA GLY A 69 11.14 -3.13 2.35
C GLY A 69 9.99 -2.52 1.55
N TYR A 70 10.12 -1.25 1.21
CA TYR A 70 9.19 -0.57 0.32
C TYR A 70 9.98 0.23 -0.70
N ASP A 71 9.44 0.34 -1.91
CA ASP A 71 9.91 1.23 -2.94
C ASP A 71 8.75 2.18 -3.28
N SER A 72 9.01 3.48 -3.25
CA SER A 72 8.03 4.49 -3.64
C SER A 72 8.70 5.58 -4.46
N PHE A 73 8.18 5.79 -5.67
CA PHE A 73 8.63 6.85 -6.55
C PHE A 73 7.75 8.08 -6.37
N TRP A 74 7.90 8.84 -5.27
CA TRP A 74 7.42 10.23 -5.13
C TRP A 74 8.15 10.93 -3.96
N LEU A 75 9.13 11.79 -4.32
CA LEU A 75 9.91 12.76 -3.52
C LEU A 75 10.75 12.27 -2.31
N LEU A 76 12.07 12.20 -2.55
CA LEU A 76 13.20 12.48 -1.63
C LEU A 76 12.99 12.21 -0.12
N LEU A 77 12.88 10.95 0.26
CA LEU A 77 13.39 10.43 1.54
C LEU A 77 13.66 8.93 1.35
N ASP A 78 14.83 8.49 1.79
CA ASP A 78 15.39 7.14 1.65
C ASP A 78 14.35 5.99 1.61
N SER A 79 14.43 5.18 0.56
CA SER A 79 13.65 3.96 0.32
C SER A 79 14.08 2.79 1.24
N LYS A 80 14.16 3.04 2.55
CA LYS A 80 14.40 2.03 3.60
C LYS A 80 13.67 2.40 4.90
N LEU A 81 12.38 2.13 5.02
CA LEU A 81 11.82 1.78 6.34
C LEU A 81 12.10 0.30 6.53
N MET A 82 13.19 0.00 7.20
CA MET A 82 13.50 -1.34 7.65
C MET A 82 12.89 -1.54 9.04
N PHE A 83 11.67 -2.06 9.09
CA PHE A 83 11.13 -2.61 10.34
C PHE A 83 11.76 -3.98 10.58
N ARG A 84 12.48 -4.13 11.69
CA ARG A 84 12.96 -5.43 12.19
C ARG A 84 12.07 -5.83 13.35
N ASN A 85 11.55 -7.05 13.30
CA ASN A 85 10.81 -7.68 14.41
C ASN A 85 11.80 -8.19 15.47
#